data_AF-A0A2G9MK32-F1
#
_entry.id   AF-A0A2G9MK32-F1
#
_cell.length_a   1.000
_cell.length_b   1.000
_cell.length_c   1.000
_cell.angle_alpha   90.00
_cell.angle_beta   90.00
_cell.angle_gamma   90.00
#
_symmetry.space_group_name_H-M   'P 1'
#
loop_
_entity.id
_entity.type
_entity.pdbx_description
1 polymer ?
#
loop_
_entity_poly.entity_id
_entity_poly.type
_entity_poly.pdbx_seq_one_letter_code
_entity_poly.pdbx_strand_id
1 'polypeptide(L)'
;KEKQQTGWSQIDDVIAETETTIKKGEKTLIITLTKKQSEELAQFLTDKGFRAKFMHSDTKTMERTEILKGLRSDEFDVLIGVNLLREGLDLPEVSLVAILDADREGFLRSEVSLIQTMGRAARNLGGRVILYADVITGSMQRAITECERRRKMQLAYNKKHKITPRSISKEIREFGA
;
A
#
# COMPACT_ATOMS: atom_id res chain seq x y z
N LYS A 1 31.60 -9.46 19.15
CA LYS A 1 30.23 -9.71 19.65
C LYS A 1 29.35 -9.90 18.43
N GLU A 2 29.15 -11.15 18.04
CA GLU A 2 28.28 -11.55 16.93
C GLU A 2 26.86 -11.10 17.26
N LYS A 3 26.27 -10.26 16.40
CA LYS A 3 24.85 -9.96 16.47
C LYS A 3 24.13 -11.22 16.01
N GLN A 4 23.39 -11.88 16.91
CA GLN A 4 22.40 -12.87 16.52
C GLN A 4 21.42 -12.21 15.56
N GLN A 5 21.55 -12.54 14.28
CA GLN A 5 20.64 -12.12 13.24
C GLN A 5 19.40 -13.00 13.40
N THR A 6 18.35 -12.49 14.06
CA THR A 6 17.03 -13.11 13.99
C THR A 6 16.67 -13.17 12.50
N GLY A 7 16.50 -14.37 11.94
CA GLY A 7 16.28 -14.60 10.51
C GLY A 7 14.94 -14.07 9.95
N TRP A 8 14.32 -13.11 10.64
CA TRP A 8 13.08 -12.46 10.24
C TRP A 8 13.39 -11.41 9.16
N SER A 9 12.90 -11.67 7.95
CA SER A 9 13.12 -10.78 6.81
C SER A 9 11.99 -9.75 6.65
N GLN A 10 12.22 -8.72 5.81
CA GLN A 10 11.15 -7.80 5.40
C GLN A 10 9.94 -8.53 4.79
N ILE A 11 10.16 -9.67 4.12
CA ILE A 11 9.10 -10.44 3.49
C ILE A 11 8.27 -11.18 4.54
N ASP A 12 8.90 -11.71 5.59
CA ASP A 12 8.19 -12.38 6.69
C ASP A 12 7.28 -11.39 7.43
N ASP A 13 7.76 -10.18 7.68
CA ASP A 13 6.99 -9.11 8.29
C ASP A 13 5.81 -8.66 7.40
N VAL A 14 6.06 -8.44 6.10
CA VAL A 14 5.00 -8.12 5.14
C VAL A 14 3.91 -9.18 5.15
N ILE A 15 4.27 -10.46 5.19
CA ILE A 15 3.31 -11.57 5.24
C ILE A 15 2.47 -11.49 6.52
N ALA A 16 3.10 -11.35 7.68
CA ALA A 16 2.40 -11.28 8.96
C ALA A 16 1.44 -10.07 9.03
N GLU A 17 1.88 -8.93 8.49
CA GLU A 17 1.08 -7.71 8.45
C GLU A 17 -0.06 -7.80 7.44
N THR A 18 0.17 -8.47 6.31
CA THR A 18 -0.86 -8.78 5.32
C THR A 18 -1.90 -9.72 5.90
N GLU A 19 -1.50 -10.80 6.57
CA GLU A 19 -2.41 -11.75 7.22
C GLU A 19 -3.28 -11.07 8.28
N THR A 20 -2.68 -10.22 9.11
CA THR A 20 -3.40 -9.43 10.13
C THR A 20 -4.41 -8.47 9.49
N THR A 21 -4.08 -7.92 8.32
CA THR A 21 -4.95 -7.02 7.57
C THR A 21 -6.14 -7.79 6.96
N ILE A 22 -5.87 -8.96 6.37
CA ILE A 22 -6.89 -9.83 5.78
C ILE A 22 -7.87 -10.35 6.83
N LYS A 23 -7.39 -10.69 8.04
CA LYS A 23 -8.25 -11.09 9.17
C LYS A 23 -9.28 -10.02 9.57
N LYS A 24 -9.06 -8.76 9.20
CA LYS A 24 -10.01 -7.65 9.40
C LYS A 24 -10.97 -7.43 8.23
N GLY A 25 -10.85 -8.23 7.15
CA GLY A 25 -11.58 -8.03 5.90
C GLY A 25 -11.06 -6.85 5.07
N GLU A 26 -9.84 -6.40 5.31
CA GLU A 26 -9.23 -5.24 4.64
C GLU A 26 -8.19 -5.67 3.60
N LYS A 27 -7.84 -4.76 2.69
CA LYS A 27 -6.95 -5.02 1.55
C LYS A 27 -5.54 -4.47 1.79
N THR A 28 -4.57 -5.14 1.18
CA THR A 28 -3.15 -4.77 1.26
C THR A 28 -2.60 -4.38 -0.11
N LEU A 29 -1.89 -3.24 -0.17
CA LEU A 29 -1.06 -2.86 -1.30
C LEU A 29 0.41 -3.05 -0.96
N ILE A 30 1.17 -3.74 -1.81
CA ILE A 30 2.62 -3.90 -1.66
C ILE A 30 3.31 -3.24 -2.85
N ILE A 31 4.27 -2.37 -2.56
CA ILE A 31 4.99 -1.58 -3.56
C ILE A 31 6.44 -2.05 -3.63
N THR A 32 6.83 -2.64 -4.75
CA THR A 32 8.21 -3.10 -5.04
C THR A 32 8.95 -2.07 -5.91
N LEU A 33 10.19 -2.38 -6.32
CA LEU A 33 10.97 -1.52 -7.24
C LEU A 33 10.90 -2.00 -8.70
N THR A 34 10.80 -3.30 -8.91
CA THR A 34 10.85 -3.91 -10.26
C THR A 34 9.64 -4.78 -10.53
N LYS A 35 9.31 -4.93 -11.83
CA LYS A 35 8.21 -5.79 -12.31
C LYS A 35 8.43 -7.25 -11.88
N LYS A 36 9.67 -7.71 -12.07
CA LYS A 36 10.11 -9.05 -11.65
C LYS A 36 9.88 -9.29 -10.16
N GLN A 37 10.27 -8.36 -9.29
CA GLN A 37 9.96 -8.48 -7.85
C GLN A 37 8.46 -8.51 -7.57
N SER A 38 7.64 -7.73 -8.31
CA SER A 38 6.18 -7.77 -8.13
C SER A 38 5.61 -9.15 -8.50
N GLU A 39 6.05 -9.70 -9.62
CA GLU A 39 5.65 -11.02 -10.13
C GLU A 39 6.08 -12.14 -9.17
N GLU A 40 7.36 -12.17 -8.80
CA GLU A 40 7.92 -13.17 -7.89
C GLU A 40 7.25 -13.14 -6.52
N LEU A 41 6.99 -11.94 -5.97
CA LEU A 41 6.32 -11.81 -4.68
C LEU A 41 4.85 -12.23 -4.76
N ALA A 42 4.15 -11.89 -5.84
CA ALA A 42 2.76 -12.32 -6.03
C ALA A 42 2.66 -13.85 -6.13
N GLN A 43 3.57 -14.48 -6.89
CA GLN A 43 3.63 -15.94 -6.98
C GLN A 43 3.92 -16.56 -5.61
N PHE A 44 4.93 -16.06 -4.90
CA PHE A 44 5.30 -16.55 -3.58
C PHE A 44 4.15 -16.46 -2.55
N LEU A 45 3.42 -15.35 -2.54
CA LEU A 45 2.25 -15.18 -1.69
C LEU A 45 1.12 -16.15 -2.08
N THR A 46 0.91 -16.35 -3.38
CA THR A 46 -0.08 -17.30 -3.89
C THR A 46 0.25 -18.73 -3.47
N ASP A 47 1.52 -19.14 -3.58
CA ASP A 47 2.00 -20.46 -3.15
C ASP A 47 1.82 -20.68 -1.63
N LYS A 48 1.86 -19.59 -0.85
CA LYS A 48 1.55 -19.59 0.59
C LYS A 48 0.05 -19.52 0.91
N GLY A 49 -0.81 -19.52 -0.09
CA GLY A 49 -2.27 -19.52 0.06
C GLY A 49 -2.92 -18.13 0.17
N PHE A 50 -2.19 -17.05 -0.07
CA PHE A 50 -2.79 -15.71 -0.13
C PHE A 50 -3.44 -15.48 -1.50
N ARG A 51 -4.59 -14.78 -1.51
CA ARG A 51 -5.21 -14.30 -2.76
C ARG A 51 -4.47 -13.03 -3.21
N ALA A 52 -3.42 -13.20 -4.00
CA ALA A 52 -2.54 -12.13 -4.44
C ALA A 52 -2.56 -11.96 -5.97
N LYS A 53 -2.50 -10.71 -6.44
CA LYS A 53 -2.25 -10.37 -7.85
C LYS A 53 -1.20 -9.28 -7.96
N PHE A 54 -0.55 -9.18 -9.11
CA PHE A 54 0.38 -8.09 -9.40
C PHE A 54 -0.13 -7.18 -10.53
N MET A 55 0.36 -5.94 -10.57
CA MET A 55 0.13 -4.99 -11.65
C MET A 55 1.37 -4.12 -11.88
N HIS A 56 1.71 -3.85 -13.15
CA HIS A 56 2.82 -2.97 -13.53
C HIS A 56 2.42 -1.98 -14.63
N SER A 57 3.40 -1.20 -15.11
CA SER A 57 3.19 -0.14 -16.09
C SER A 57 2.64 -0.60 -17.44
N ASP A 58 2.89 -1.86 -17.82
CA ASP A 58 2.54 -2.39 -19.14
C ASP A 58 1.24 -3.22 -19.10
N THR A 59 0.65 -3.38 -17.91
CA THR A 59 -0.68 -3.95 -17.75
C THR A 59 -1.65 -3.13 -18.60
N LYS A 60 -2.38 -3.81 -19.48
CA LYS A 60 -3.31 -3.16 -20.42
C LYS A 60 -4.41 -2.45 -19.65
N THR A 61 -4.96 -1.36 -20.21
CA THR A 61 -5.99 -0.56 -19.52
C THR A 61 -7.20 -1.39 -19.08
N MET A 62 -7.68 -2.31 -19.92
CA MET A 62 -8.79 -3.21 -19.59
C MET A 62 -8.45 -4.14 -18.41
N GLU A 63 -7.31 -4.82 -18.51
CA GLU A 63 -6.82 -5.73 -17.47
C GLU A 63 -6.60 -5.01 -16.14
N ARG A 64 -6.05 -3.79 -16.17
CA ARG A 64 -5.92 -2.94 -14.98
C ARG A 64 -7.27 -2.67 -14.33
N THR A 65 -8.30 -2.35 -15.11
CA THR A 65 -9.66 -2.13 -14.60
C THR A 65 -10.22 -3.40 -13.96
N GLU A 66 -10.02 -4.56 -14.59
CA GLU A 66 -10.46 -5.85 -14.06
C GLU A 66 -9.74 -6.22 -12.75
N ILE A 67 -8.42 -6.05 -12.68
CA ILE A 67 -7.63 -6.29 -11.46
C ILE A 67 -8.14 -5.40 -10.32
N LEU A 68 -8.36 -4.10 -10.58
CA LEU A 68 -8.86 -3.18 -9.56
C LEU A 68 -10.29 -3.52 -9.14
N LYS A 69 -11.15 -3.93 -10.08
CA LYS A 69 -12.51 -4.40 -9.77
C LYS A 69 -12.44 -5.64 -8.88
N GLY A 70 -11.61 -6.63 -9.21
CA GLY A 70 -11.46 -7.85 -8.43
C GLY A 70 -10.97 -7.59 -7.00
N LEU A 71 -10.05 -6.62 -6.79
CA LEU A 71 -9.60 -6.25 -5.45
C LEU A 71 -10.76 -5.69 -4.61
N ARG A 72 -11.59 -4.84 -5.22
CA ARG A 72 -12.74 -4.21 -4.54
C ARG A 72 -13.90 -5.19 -4.33
N SER A 73 -14.11 -6.12 -5.26
CA SER A 73 -15.15 -7.15 -5.22
C SER A 73 -14.79 -8.38 -4.40
N ASP A 74 -13.71 -8.30 -3.60
CA ASP A 74 -13.25 -9.39 -2.74
C ASP A 74 -12.85 -10.68 -3.48
N GLU A 75 -12.46 -10.59 -4.76
CA GLU A 75 -11.88 -11.73 -5.50
C GLU A 75 -10.48 -12.06 -4.99
N PHE A 76 -9.76 -11.04 -4.52
CA PHE A 76 -8.44 -11.19 -3.90
C PHE A 76 -8.17 -10.08 -2.88
N ASP A 77 -7.08 -10.22 -2.11
CA ASP A 77 -6.81 -9.37 -0.94
C ASP A 77 -5.55 -8.51 -1.07
N VAL A 78 -4.60 -8.97 -1.88
CA VAL A 78 -3.27 -8.38 -1.97
C VAL A 78 -2.98 -7.95 -3.40
N LEU A 79 -2.68 -6.67 -3.61
CA LEU A 79 -2.22 -6.15 -4.88
C LEU A 79 -0.77 -5.69 -4.77
N ILE A 80 0.10 -6.32 -5.55
CA ILE A 80 1.53 -6.01 -5.61
C ILE A 80 1.81 -5.17 -6.87
N GLY A 81 2.65 -4.15 -6.78
CA GLY A 81 3.09 -3.47 -8.00
C GLY A 81 4.26 -2.53 -7.80
N VAL A 82 4.72 -1.94 -8.90
CA VAL A 82 5.88 -1.01 -8.89
C VAL A 82 5.40 0.43 -8.73
N ASN A 83 4.52 0.85 -9.63
CA ASN A 83 3.92 2.16 -9.62
C ASN A 83 2.42 2.03 -9.91
N LEU A 84 1.64 1.89 -8.85
CA LEU A 84 0.19 1.82 -8.94
C LEU A 84 -0.43 3.22 -9.17
N LEU A 85 0.39 4.28 -9.18
CA LEU A 85 -0.02 5.67 -9.30
C LEU A 85 -0.39 6.00 -10.75
N ARG A 86 -1.64 5.72 -11.10
CA ARG A 86 -2.37 6.53 -12.09
C ARG A 86 -3.52 7.24 -11.38
N GLU A 87 -4.02 8.31 -11.99
CA GLU A 87 -5.24 8.98 -11.56
C GLU A 87 -6.39 7.95 -11.44
N GLY A 88 -7.29 8.14 -10.47
CA GLY A 88 -8.49 7.31 -10.33
C GLY A 88 -8.39 6.04 -9.47
N LEU A 89 -7.24 5.73 -8.85
CA LEU A 89 -7.13 4.61 -7.91
C LEU A 89 -7.67 5.00 -6.52
N ASP A 90 -8.98 4.84 -6.33
CA ASP A 90 -9.72 5.10 -5.09
C ASP A 90 -10.17 3.77 -4.48
N LEU A 91 -9.43 3.29 -3.48
CA LEU A 91 -9.59 1.97 -2.87
C LEU A 91 -9.83 2.14 -1.35
N PRO A 92 -11.05 2.47 -0.91
CA PRO A 92 -11.35 2.61 0.51
C PRO A 92 -11.16 1.31 1.31
N GLU A 93 -11.15 0.17 0.63
CA GLU A 93 -10.95 -1.15 1.22
C GLU A 93 -9.48 -1.39 1.63
N VAL A 94 -8.53 -0.59 1.12
CA VAL A 94 -7.11 -0.69 1.45
C VAL A 94 -6.82 -0.02 2.79
N SER A 95 -6.36 -0.80 3.77
CA SER A 95 -5.90 -0.29 5.06
C SER A 95 -4.40 -0.43 5.28
N LEU A 96 -3.70 -1.27 4.51
CA LEU A 96 -2.25 -1.42 4.57
C LEU A 96 -1.60 -1.07 3.24
N VAL A 97 -0.59 -0.18 3.29
CA VAL A 97 0.36 0.04 2.20
C VAL A 97 1.76 -0.29 2.70
N ALA A 98 2.35 -1.34 2.15
CA ALA A 98 3.73 -1.75 2.41
C ALA A 98 4.64 -1.28 1.26
N ILE A 99 5.69 -0.51 1.56
CA ILE A 99 6.68 -0.07 0.57
C ILE A 99 7.98 -0.79 0.86
N LEU A 100 8.33 -1.74 -0.01
CA LEU A 100 9.60 -2.48 0.07
C LEU A 100 10.75 -1.62 -0.47
N ASP A 101 11.94 -1.86 0.07
CA ASP A 101 13.17 -1.19 -0.34
C ASP A 101 12.99 0.35 -0.38
N ALA A 102 12.40 0.91 0.69
CA ALA A 102 11.97 2.31 0.76
C ALA A 102 13.13 3.31 0.78
N ASP A 103 14.34 2.85 1.13
CA ASP A 103 15.59 3.60 1.16
C ASP A 103 16.37 3.56 -0.15
N ARG A 104 15.90 2.80 -1.15
CA ARG A 104 16.51 2.79 -2.48
C ARG A 104 16.13 4.05 -3.24
N GLU A 105 16.98 5.06 -3.13
CA GLU A 105 16.78 6.34 -3.79
C GLU A 105 16.60 6.20 -5.31
N GLY A 106 15.76 7.07 -5.86
CA GLY A 106 15.38 7.06 -7.27
C GLY A 106 14.00 7.66 -7.44
N PHE A 107 13.51 7.69 -8.69
CA PHE A 107 12.21 8.29 -9.02
C PHE A 107 11.07 7.73 -8.16
N LEU A 108 10.97 6.41 -8.03
CA LEU A 108 9.91 5.71 -7.30
C LEU A 108 9.97 5.87 -5.77
N ARG A 109 11.07 6.40 -5.22
CA ARG A 109 11.28 6.66 -3.79
C ARG A 109 11.61 8.14 -3.51
N SER A 110 11.29 9.01 -4.47
CA SER A 110 11.32 10.45 -4.25
C SER A 110 10.29 10.84 -3.19
N GLU A 111 10.49 12.00 -2.55
CA GLU A 111 9.54 12.56 -1.59
C GLU A 111 8.11 12.59 -2.13
N VAL A 112 7.92 13.06 -3.37
CA VAL A 112 6.61 13.14 -4.02
C VAL A 112 6.00 11.76 -4.23
N SER A 113 6.78 10.80 -4.74
CA SER A 113 6.30 9.44 -4.98
C SER A 113 5.94 8.72 -3.70
N LEU A 114 6.72 8.90 -2.63
CA LEU A 114 6.41 8.35 -1.30
C LEU A 114 5.11 8.94 -0.76
N ILE A 115 4.94 10.27 -0.78
CA ILE A 115 3.70 10.92 -0.33
C ILE A 115 2.48 10.39 -1.10
N GLN A 116 2.58 10.29 -2.43
CA GLN A 116 1.48 9.78 -3.26
C GLN A 116 1.13 8.32 -2.97
N THR A 117 2.15 7.49 -2.72
CA THR A 117 1.98 6.07 -2.40
C THR A 117 1.36 5.90 -1.02
N MET A 118 1.86 6.62 -0.01
CA MET A 118 1.30 6.63 1.34
C MET A 118 -0.15 7.10 1.37
N GLY A 119 -0.50 8.06 0.49
CA GLY A 119 -1.86 8.57 0.35
C GLY A 119 -2.90 7.51 -0.03
N ARG A 120 -2.50 6.33 -0.53
CA ARG A 120 -3.43 5.24 -0.86
C ARG A 120 -4.08 4.61 0.38
N ALA A 121 -3.43 4.67 1.53
CA ALA A 121 -4.02 4.24 2.81
C ALA A 121 -4.98 5.29 3.41
N ALA A 122 -4.98 6.54 2.91
CA ALA A 122 -5.68 7.64 3.58
C ALA A 122 -7.22 7.61 3.46
N ARG A 123 -7.77 6.67 2.68
CA ARG A 123 -9.23 6.51 2.48
C ARG A 123 -9.88 5.58 3.50
N ASN A 124 -9.07 4.87 4.28
CA ASN A 124 -9.53 3.91 5.29
C ASN A 124 -9.19 4.41 6.70
N LEU A 125 -10.11 4.26 7.65
CA LEU A 125 -9.92 4.64 9.05
C LEU A 125 -8.76 3.88 9.72
N GLY A 126 -8.58 2.61 9.37
CA GLY A 126 -7.46 1.75 9.78
C GLY A 126 -6.20 1.94 8.94
N GLY A 127 -6.20 2.92 8.03
CA GLY A 127 -5.11 3.21 7.11
C GLY A 127 -3.76 3.37 7.78
N ARG A 128 -2.80 2.52 7.41
CA ARG A 128 -1.42 2.56 7.85
C ARG A 128 -0.45 2.27 6.70
N VAL A 129 0.77 2.75 6.87
CA VAL A 129 1.87 2.59 5.92
C VAL A 129 3.06 1.99 6.64
N ILE A 130 3.71 1.00 6.04
CA ILE A 130 5.00 0.46 6.49
C ILE A 130 6.04 0.74 5.42
N LEU A 131 7.15 1.36 5.81
CA LEU A 131 8.31 1.59 4.95
C LEU A 131 9.42 0.63 5.38
N TYR A 132 9.72 -0.37 4.55
CA TYR A 132 10.80 -1.32 4.81
C TYR A 132 12.10 -0.76 4.27
N ALA A 133 13.04 -0.49 5.16
CA ALA A 133 14.32 0.15 4.84
C ALA A 133 15.34 -0.14 5.93
N ASP A 134 16.62 -0.13 5.57
CA ASP A 134 17.72 -0.20 6.54
C ASP A 134 18.05 1.19 7.09
N VAL A 135 17.84 2.24 6.29
CA VAL A 135 18.13 3.64 6.64
C VAL A 135 16.98 4.59 6.32
N ILE A 136 16.86 5.69 7.07
CA ILE A 136 15.92 6.76 6.72
C ILE A 136 16.61 7.73 5.76
N THR A 137 16.20 7.74 4.50
CA THR A 137 16.71 8.70 3.51
C THR A 137 16.13 10.10 3.71
N GLY A 138 16.75 11.12 3.10
CA GLY A 138 16.21 12.47 3.11
C GLY A 138 14.81 12.56 2.49
N SER A 139 14.55 11.80 1.43
CA SER A 139 13.23 11.72 0.79
C SER A 139 12.18 11.10 1.71
N MET A 140 12.53 10.04 2.43
CA MET A 140 11.66 9.44 3.44
C MET A 140 11.35 10.41 4.57
N GLN A 141 12.38 11.06 5.13
CA GLN A 141 12.19 11.99 6.24
C GLN A 141 11.22 13.12 5.87
N ARG A 142 11.40 13.74 4.69
CA ARG A 142 10.52 14.81 4.21
C ARG A 142 9.09 14.32 3.98
N ALA A 143 8.94 13.15 3.35
CA ALA A 143 7.62 12.55 3.11
C ALA A 143 6.87 12.21 4.41
N ILE A 144 7.56 11.59 5.39
CA ILE A 144 7.00 11.27 6.72
C ILE A 144 6.57 12.57 7.42
N THR A 145 7.45 13.57 7.46
CA THR A 145 7.19 14.85 8.11
C THR A 145 5.95 15.54 7.52
N GLU A 146 5.80 15.54 6.19
CA GLU A 146 4.64 16.13 5.52
C GLU A 146 3.34 15.35 5.81
N CYS A 147 3.39 14.02 5.83
CA CYS A 147 2.25 13.18 6.22
C CYS A 147 1.82 13.42 7.68
N GLU A 148 2.77 13.52 8.61
CA GLU A 148 2.51 13.83 10.02
C GLU A 148 1.93 15.22 10.19
N ARG A 149 2.46 16.23 9.48
CA ARG A 149 1.93 17.60 9.47
C ARG A 149 0.48 17.63 9.01
N ARG A 150 0.14 16.94 7.92
CA ARG A 150 -1.25 16.81 7.43
C ARG A 150 -2.15 16.15 8.45
N ARG A 151 -1.72 15.02 9.03
CA ARG A 151 -2.50 14.29 10.05
C ARG A 151 -2.76 15.15 11.29
N LYS A 152 -1.76 15.89 11.77
CA LYS A 152 -1.90 16.79 12.93
C LYS A 152 -2.94 17.88 12.68
N MET A 153 -2.90 18.51 11.51
CA MET A 153 -3.89 19.53 11.12
C MET A 153 -5.31 18.94 11.06
N GLN A 154 -5.46 17.76 10.43
CA GLN A 154 -6.74 17.06 10.32
C GLN A 154 -7.32 16.70 11.70
N LEU A 155 -6.49 16.16 12.61
CA LEU A 155 -6.93 15.82 13.97
C LEU A 155 -7.35 17.05 14.77
N ALA A 156 -6.59 18.15 14.66
CA ALA A 156 -6.93 19.42 15.32
C ALA A 156 -8.26 19.98 14.80
N TYR A 157 -8.46 19.96 13.47
CA TYR A 157 -9.71 20.36 12.84
C TYR A 157 -10.88 19.48 13.30
N ASN A 158 -10.72 18.15 13.26
CA ASN A 158 -11.75 17.21 13.67
C ASN A 158 -12.14 17.42 15.14
N LYS A 159 -11.17 17.62 16.04
CA LYS A 159 -11.43 17.92 17.45
C LYS A 159 -12.20 19.23 17.62
N LYS A 160 -11.78 20.29 16.92
CA LYS A 160 -12.45 21.61 16.97
C LYS A 160 -13.89 21.55 16.49
N HIS A 161 -14.15 20.75 15.46
CA HIS A 161 -15.46 20.66 14.79
C HIS A 161 -16.28 19.44 15.19
N LYS A 162 -15.82 18.65 16.19
CA LYS A 162 -16.47 17.41 16.66
C LYS A 162 -16.74 16.39 15.54
N ILE A 163 -15.83 16.30 14.57
CA ILE A 163 -15.92 15.37 13.45
C ILE A 163 -15.31 14.02 13.86
N THR A 164 -16.09 12.95 13.74
CA THR A 164 -15.59 11.57 13.89
C THR A 164 -15.28 11.02 12.50
N PRO A 165 -14.02 10.68 12.18
CA PRO A 165 -13.67 10.11 10.88
C PRO A 165 -14.40 8.79 10.65
N ARG A 166 -14.84 8.55 9.41
CA ARG A 166 -15.46 7.30 8.98
C ARG A 166 -14.80 6.86 7.68
N SER A 167 -14.57 5.56 7.51
CA SER A 167 -14.17 5.01 6.22
C SER A 167 -15.25 5.29 5.19
N ILE A 168 -14.83 5.62 3.97
CA ILE A 168 -15.75 5.86 2.87
C ILE A 168 -16.23 4.49 2.37
N SER A 169 -17.54 4.23 2.39
CA SER A 169 -18.10 3.12 1.61
C SER A 169 -18.50 3.66 0.24
N LYS A 170 -17.94 3.10 -0.83
CA LYS A 170 -18.21 3.53 -2.21
C LYS A 170 -18.64 2.33 -3.03
N GLU A 171 -19.75 2.45 -3.76
CA GLU A 171 -20.19 1.38 -4.64
C GLU A 171 -19.11 1.00 -5.65
N ILE A 172 -19.04 -0.29 -5.96
CA ILE A 172 -18.23 -0.82 -7.04
C ILE A 172 -18.99 -0.54 -8.32
N ARG A 173 -18.78 0.66 -8.88
CA ARG A 173 -19.36 1.01 -10.19
C ARG A 173 -18.73 0.13 -11.26
N GLU A 174 -19.55 -0.34 -12.19
CA GLU A 174 -19.04 -0.89 -13.44
C GLU A 174 -18.35 0.26 -14.20
N PHE A 175 -17.04 0.15 -14.38
CA PHE A 175 -16.32 1.05 -15.28
C PHE A 175 -16.62 0.58 -16.71
N GLY A 176 -17.56 1.24 -17.39
CA GLY A 176 -17.81 1.02 -18.82
C GLY A 176 -19.26 0.78 -19.24
N ALA A 177 -20.21 1.58 -18.75
CA ALA A 177 -21.49 1.81 -19.41
C ALA A 177 -21.51 3.22 -20.02
#